data_AF-A0A834N937-F1
#
_entry.id   AF-A0A834N937-F1
#
_cell.length_a   1.000
_cell.length_b   1.000
_cell.length_c   1.000
_cell.angle_alpha   90.00
_cell.angle_beta   90.00
_cell.angle_gamma   90.00
#
_symmetry.space_group_name_H-M   'P 1'
#
loop_
_entity.id
_entity.type
_entity.pdbx_description
1 polymer ?
#
loop_
_entity_poly.entity_id
_entity_poly.type
_entity_poly.pdbx_seq_one_letter_code
_entity_poly.pdbx_strand_id
1 'polypeptide(L)'
;MVDLEKYKGNINLPERLQSPDLKNDKNEKVGPVIINMQKAFYDLKINDINNRIQRLQERNNELINNCEETTLLLISTDAETAKEITELTQYLSNEVSKLEENKNTLNFLEESIVNNKIAHIDKINSLNDQYARKRLELISLIKPLNAKINALEDYRRSQSVLQEKLENKNNFMQQEEEKVEQEIQKIQMKFKFDREKLKEDMYNRLLDSAGIFQMEVSKCIQEPIHKLMRENIILNNYLTEIMNESLAEKEVFANSKSMKKELLQKHKFNYLGTRYNIKISKIQNHLLKSLKEVHADTERRLINFNLLSQNLQKDLVNKDHVEEQMNISEAHMKQLEIMLYRERIEITTSNYIRKRIQCKIKKCRETLYDVKYAVICALQMRDSDSKFAQMDKKCLLLHLQNIITEGQAYMSNITITSMESIPQSSNVYFYGDLGFDPTPVKLREPIEIIEKEIIPPITSEVFSIEEQLEKEPKKDFIEDESLAVFEEPSDKEFIESKYSSVEDSIPEEFEATEIDKDEF
;
A
#
# COMPACT_ATOMS: atom_id res chain seq x y z
N MET A 1 -1.57 111.09 14.00
CA MET A 1 -1.45 112.56 14.11
C MET A 1 0.03 112.88 14.14
N VAL A 2 0.55 113.56 13.12
CA VAL A 2 1.97 113.93 13.02
C VAL A 2 2.08 115.39 13.42
N ASP A 3 2.84 115.66 14.48
CA ASP A 3 3.11 117.00 15.00
C ASP A 3 3.76 117.88 13.92
N LEU A 4 3.00 118.85 13.41
CA LEU A 4 3.44 119.80 12.38
C LEU A 4 4.11 121.06 12.98
N GLU A 5 4.42 121.09 14.29
CA GLU A 5 4.92 122.30 14.97
C GLU A 5 6.44 122.46 14.99
N LYS A 6 7.24 121.49 14.51
CA LYS A 6 8.71 121.50 14.65
C LYS A 6 9.52 122.09 13.49
N TYR A 7 8.91 122.64 12.43
CA TYR A 7 9.65 123.16 11.27
C TYR A 7 9.23 124.58 10.88
N LYS A 8 9.50 125.56 11.75
CA LYS A 8 9.39 127.01 11.45
C LYS A 8 10.76 127.68 11.28
N GLY A 9 11.64 127.08 10.47
CA GLY A 9 12.89 127.68 10.05
C GLY A 9 13.10 127.44 8.56
N ASN A 10 13.23 128.51 7.79
CA ASN A 10 13.61 128.43 6.38
C ASN A 10 15.04 127.89 6.31
N ILE A 11 15.23 126.75 5.65
CA ILE A 11 16.55 126.14 5.46
C ILE A 11 16.96 126.39 4.00
N ASN A 12 18.11 127.02 3.80
CA ASN A 12 18.67 127.23 2.47
C ASN A 12 19.10 125.89 1.85
N LEU A 13 18.94 125.73 0.52
CA LEU A 13 19.42 124.52 -0.17
C LEU A 13 20.94 124.36 0.02
N PRO A 14 21.43 123.11 0.15
CA PRO A 14 22.85 122.81 0.08
C PRO A 14 23.49 123.37 -1.20
N GLU A 15 24.70 123.89 -1.07
CA GLU A 15 25.45 124.64 -2.11
C GLU A 15 25.59 123.90 -3.46
N ARG A 16 25.48 122.56 -3.45
CA ARG A 16 25.54 121.70 -4.66
C ARG A 16 24.29 121.74 -5.55
N LEU A 17 23.18 122.32 -5.09
CA LEU A 17 21.90 122.33 -5.82
C LEU A 17 21.47 123.75 -6.23
N GLN A 18 22.37 124.73 -6.17
CA GLN A 18 22.14 126.07 -6.69
C GLN A 18 22.65 126.17 -8.14
N SER A 19 21.80 126.66 -9.05
CA SER A 19 22.12 126.82 -10.48
C SER A 19 23.21 127.88 -10.69
N PRO A 20 24.31 127.57 -11.39
CA PRO A 20 25.45 128.47 -11.51
C PRO A 20 25.31 129.42 -12.70
N ASP A 21 24.24 130.22 -12.78
CA ASP A 21 24.15 131.29 -13.77
C ASP A 21 23.19 132.37 -13.27
N LEU A 22 23.77 133.43 -12.70
CA LEU A 22 23.25 134.81 -12.60
C LEU A 22 24.31 135.65 -11.88
N LYS A 23 25.43 135.89 -12.58
CA LYS A 23 26.34 136.99 -12.23
C LYS A 23 25.78 138.26 -12.86
N ASN A 24 25.72 139.32 -12.04
CA ASN A 24 25.45 140.71 -12.40
C ASN A 24 23.96 141.04 -12.64
N ASP A 25 23.27 141.44 -11.57
CA ASP A 25 22.85 142.83 -11.46
C ASP A 25 22.28 143.14 -10.07
N LYS A 26 22.63 144.32 -9.56
CA LYS A 26 22.07 144.84 -8.31
C LYS A 26 20.64 145.27 -8.59
N ASN A 27 19.67 144.44 -8.22
CA ASN A 27 18.42 144.79 -7.53
C ASN A 27 17.50 143.56 -7.45
N GLU A 28 16.73 143.54 -6.36
CA GLU A 28 15.62 142.60 -6.05
C GLU A 28 15.93 141.25 -5.41
N LYS A 29 15.49 141.18 -4.15
CA LYS A 29 15.23 139.99 -3.36
C LYS A 29 14.14 139.15 -4.03
N VAL A 30 14.47 138.00 -4.62
CA VAL A 30 13.65 136.77 -4.54
C VAL A 30 14.59 135.58 -4.78
N GLY A 31 15.18 135.02 -3.72
CA GLY A 31 15.68 133.65 -3.78
C GLY A 31 14.48 132.69 -3.85
N PRO A 32 14.52 131.60 -4.62
CA PRO A 32 13.39 130.72 -4.82
C PRO A 32 13.01 130.05 -3.48
N VAL A 33 11.84 130.43 -2.95
CA VAL A 33 11.30 129.90 -1.69
C VAL A 33 10.68 128.54 -1.98
N ILE A 34 11.27 127.46 -1.46
CA ILE A 34 10.57 126.17 -1.38
C ILE A 34 9.42 126.37 -0.38
N ILE A 35 8.19 126.32 -0.90
CA ILE A 35 6.97 126.44 -0.10
C ILE A 35 6.91 125.22 0.81
N ASN A 36 6.79 125.39 2.14
CA ASN A 36 6.70 124.29 3.13
C ASN A 36 5.69 123.18 2.77
N MET A 37 4.67 123.52 1.96
CA MET A 37 3.72 122.58 1.38
C MET A 37 4.35 121.55 0.42
N GLN A 38 5.34 121.94 -0.38
CA GLN A 38 6.08 121.04 -1.28
C GLN A 38 6.92 120.05 -0.47
N LYS A 39 7.57 120.49 0.62
CA LYS A 39 8.31 119.61 1.53
C LYS A 39 7.39 118.55 2.16
N ALA A 40 6.27 118.97 2.73
CA ALA A 40 5.29 118.06 3.30
C ALA A 40 4.71 117.05 2.28
N PHE A 41 4.53 117.48 1.02
CA PHE A 41 4.09 116.61 -0.06
C PHE A 41 5.16 115.57 -0.45
N TYR A 42 6.42 115.96 -0.55
CA TYR A 42 7.51 115.02 -0.79
C TYR A 42 7.72 114.07 0.39
N ASP A 43 7.59 114.53 1.63
CA ASP A 43 7.65 113.68 2.83
C ASP A 43 6.53 112.63 2.84
N LEU A 44 5.30 113.01 2.45
CA LEU A 44 4.19 112.06 2.27
C LEU A 44 4.49 111.04 1.16
N LYS A 45 4.98 111.49 -0.01
CA LYS A 45 5.38 110.58 -1.09
C LYS A 45 6.49 109.61 -0.68
N ILE A 46 7.49 110.10 0.06
CA ILE A 46 8.57 109.28 0.60
C ILE A 46 8.00 108.25 1.57
N ASN A 47 7.08 108.65 2.46
CA ASN A 47 6.44 107.73 3.40
C ASN A 47 5.59 106.66 2.70
N ASP A 48 4.81 107.04 1.68
CA ASP A 48 4.03 106.09 0.87
C ASP A 48 4.92 105.10 0.11
N ILE A 49 6.04 105.59 -0.46
CA ILE A 49 7.04 104.74 -1.11
C ILE A 49 7.69 103.79 -0.08
N ASN A 50 8.05 104.28 1.10
CA ASN A 50 8.62 103.46 2.17
C ASN A 50 7.64 102.39 2.66
N ASN A 51 6.36 102.73 2.86
CA ASN A 51 5.31 101.77 3.21
C ASN A 51 5.08 100.73 2.10
N ARG A 52 5.26 101.11 0.83
CA ARG A 52 5.23 100.16 -0.29
C ARG A 52 6.45 99.25 -0.29
N ILE A 53 7.64 99.80 -0.02
CA ILE A 53 8.88 99.02 0.10
C ILE A 53 8.74 98.00 1.24
N GLN A 54 8.25 98.41 2.41
CA GLN A 54 8.07 97.52 3.56
C GLN A 54 7.10 96.37 3.23
N ARG A 55 5.93 96.66 2.63
CA ARG A 55 4.99 95.60 2.21
C ARG A 55 5.59 94.63 1.19
N LEU A 56 6.42 95.14 0.27
CA LEU A 56 7.12 94.28 -0.69
C LEU A 56 8.21 93.45 -0.01
N GLN A 57 8.90 93.98 0.99
CA GLN A 57 9.87 93.24 1.80
C GLN A 57 9.20 92.15 2.64
N GLU A 58 8.08 92.46 3.30
CA GLU A 58 7.27 91.49 4.05
C GLU A 58 6.78 90.37 3.12
N ARG A 59 6.22 90.71 1.96
CA ARG A 59 5.81 89.72 0.95
C ARG A 59 6.98 88.89 0.42
N ASN A 60 8.15 89.50 0.20
CA ASN A 60 9.34 88.76 -0.23
C ASN A 60 9.82 87.79 0.86
N ASN A 61 9.80 88.19 2.12
CA ASN A 61 10.14 87.31 3.24
C ASN A 61 9.14 86.16 3.36
N GLU A 62 7.84 86.42 3.22
CA GLU A 62 6.80 85.37 3.18
C GLU A 62 7.02 84.41 2.01
N LEU A 63 7.37 84.92 0.83
CA LEU A 63 7.67 84.08 -0.33
C LEU A 63 8.94 83.24 -0.12
N ILE A 64 9.99 83.81 0.48
CA ILE A 64 11.21 83.06 0.82
C ILE A 64 10.88 81.94 1.82
N ASN A 65 10.15 82.24 2.89
CA ASN A 65 9.74 81.24 3.87
C ASN A 65 8.90 80.12 3.22
N ASN A 66 7.93 80.47 2.36
CA ASN A 66 7.13 79.49 1.63
C ASN A 66 8.00 78.64 0.68
N CYS A 67 8.99 79.25 0.02
CA CYS A 67 9.95 78.51 -0.81
C CYS A 67 10.78 77.54 0.04
N GLU A 68 11.29 77.96 1.19
CA GLU A 68 12.05 77.10 2.10
C GLU A 68 11.17 75.95 2.63
N GLU A 69 9.95 76.23 3.09
CA GLU A 69 9.00 75.22 3.54
C GLU A 69 8.66 74.20 2.45
N THR A 70 8.39 74.67 1.22
CA THR A 70 8.13 73.77 0.08
C THR A 70 9.34 72.93 -0.30
N THR A 71 10.55 73.48 -0.23
CA THR A 71 11.78 72.70 -0.47
C THR A 71 12.01 71.63 0.60
N LEU A 72 11.74 71.93 1.88
CA LEU A 72 11.85 70.95 2.97
C LEU A 72 10.84 69.83 2.82
N LEU A 73 9.59 70.15 2.47
CA LEU A 73 8.56 69.16 2.19
C LEU A 73 8.97 68.25 1.02
N LEU A 74 9.49 68.85 -0.06
CA LEU A 74 9.93 68.09 -1.24
C LEU A 74 11.08 67.13 -0.90
N ILE A 75 12.07 67.58 -0.13
CA ILE A 75 13.18 66.72 0.34
C ILE A 75 12.65 65.59 1.23
N SER A 76 11.69 65.87 2.11
CA SER A 76 11.07 64.84 2.96
C SER A 76 10.34 63.79 2.12
N THR A 77 9.53 64.21 1.15
CA THR A 77 8.80 63.29 0.27
C THR A 77 9.75 62.49 -0.62
N ASP A 78 10.84 63.10 -1.11
CA ASP A 78 11.86 62.40 -1.89
C ASP A 78 12.60 61.37 -1.05
N ALA A 79 12.87 61.66 0.23
CA ALA A 79 13.49 60.71 1.14
C ALA A 79 12.55 59.53 1.49
N GLU A 80 11.25 59.79 1.67
CA GLU A 80 10.24 58.75 1.91
C GLU A 80 10.06 57.84 0.69
N THR A 81 9.91 58.43 -0.51
CA THR A 81 9.79 57.66 -1.75
C THR A 81 11.06 56.86 -2.06
N ALA A 82 12.25 57.42 -1.79
CA ALA A 82 13.50 56.68 -1.92
C ALA A 82 13.56 55.46 -0.98
N LYS A 83 13.12 55.60 0.28
CA LYS A 83 13.02 54.48 1.22
C LYS A 83 12.04 53.42 0.74
N GLU A 84 10.85 53.82 0.32
CA GLU A 84 9.84 52.90 -0.22
C GLU A 84 10.38 52.13 -1.44
N ILE A 85 11.07 52.81 -2.36
CA ILE A 85 11.73 52.18 -3.51
C ILE A 85 12.76 51.14 -3.05
N THR A 86 13.60 51.46 -2.05
CA THR A 86 14.58 50.50 -1.55
C THR A 86 13.94 49.29 -0.88
N GLU A 87 12.88 49.47 -0.09
CA GLU A 87 12.14 48.38 0.56
C GLU A 87 11.46 47.48 -0.47
N LEU A 88 10.79 48.06 -1.47
CA LEU A 88 10.17 47.31 -2.57
C LEU A 88 11.22 46.57 -3.41
N THR A 89 12.37 47.19 -3.68
CA THR A 89 13.46 46.54 -4.42
C THR A 89 14.03 45.36 -3.64
N GLN A 90 14.19 45.49 -2.32
CA GLN A 90 14.66 44.41 -1.45
C GLN A 90 13.62 43.27 -1.39
N TYR A 91 12.34 43.59 -1.24
CA TYR A 91 11.26 42.61 -1.26
C TYR A 91 11.22 41.84 -2.59
N LEU A 92 11.32 42.56 -3.71
CA LEU A 92 11.34 41.97 -5.04
C LEU A 92 12.56 41.06 -5.23
N SER A 93 13.75 41.49 -4.78
CA SER A 93 14.96 40.67 -4.82
C SER A 93 14.80 39.37 -4.02
N ASN A 94 14.21 39.45 -2.82
CA ASN A 94 13.97 38.28 -1.98
C ASN A 94 12.98 37.30 -2.64
N GLU A 95 11.89 37.80 -3.24
CA GLU A 95 10.93 36.96 -3.96
C GLU A 95 11.55 36.34 -5.22
N VAL A 96 12.40 37.06 -5.95
CA VAL A 96 13.14 36.50 -7.09
C VAL A 96 14.07 35.38 -6.64
N SER A 97 14.82 35.55 -5.54
CA SER A 97 15.68 34.49 -4.99
C SER A 97 14.87 33.26 -4.58
N LYS A 98 13.72 33.43 -3.92
CA LYS A 98 12.82 32.31 -3.58
C LYS A 98 12.27 31.61 -4.82
N LEU A 99 11.90 32.36 -5.86
CA LEU A 99 11.45 31.76 -7.12
C LEU A 99 12.55 30.94 -7.79
N GLU A 100 13.80 31.40 -7.71
CA GLU A 100 14.95 30.68 -8.24
C GLU A 100 15.25 29.40 -7.45
N GLU A 101 15.20 29.46 -6.12
CA GLU A 101 15.28 28.27 -5.25
C GLU A 101 14.17 27.27 -5.57
N ASN A 102 12.91 27.73 -5.64
CA ASN A 102 11.77 26.88 -5.97
C ASN A 102 11.94 26.23 -7.35
N LYS A 103 12.43 26.98 -8.36
CA LYS A 103 12.73 26.44 -9.68
C LYS A 103 13.81 25.36 -9.63
N ASN A 104 14.87 25.55 -8.85
CA ASN A 104 15.92 24.54 -8.67
C ASN A 104 15.39 23.28 -7.98
N THR A 105 14.53 23.43 -6.96
CA THR A 105 13.89 22.27 -6.31
C THR A 105 12.95 21.53 -7.26
N LEU A 106 12.23 22.26 -8.11
CA LEU A 106 11.34 21.66 -9.12
C LEU A 106 12.14 20.86 -10.16
N ASN A 107 13.25 21.42 -10.67
CA ASN A 107 14.12 20.70 -11.60
C ASN A 107 14.70 19.43 -10.97
N PHE A 108 15.15 19.50 -9.71
CA PHE A 108 15.65 18.33 -8.99
C PHE A 108 14.57 17.24 -8.82
N LEU A 109 13.33 17.64 -8.50
CA LEU A 109 12.21 16.72 -8.40
C LEU A 109 11.88 16.09 -9.76
N GLU A 110 11.88 16.86 -10.84
CA GLU A 110 11.67 16.34 -12.20
C GLU A 110 12.75 15.32 -12.59
N GLU A 111 14.03 15.61 -12.35
CA GLU A 111 15.14 14.68 -12.56
C GLU A 111 14.97 13.41 -11.72
N SER A 112 14.59 13.56 -10.45
CA SER A 112 14.32 12.41 -9.56
C SER A 112 13.17 11.54 -10.09
N ILE A 113 12.09 12.15 -10.57
CA ILE A 113 10.96 11.42 -11.18
C ILE A 113 11.40 10.65 -12.41
N VAL A 114 12.18 11.27 -13.30
CA VAL A 114 12.70 10.62 -14.51
C VAL A 114 13.61 9.45 -14.15
N ASN A 115 14.55 9.66 -13.23
CA ASN A 115 15.47 8.61 -12.77
C ASN A 115 14.73 7.44 -12.11
N ASN A 116 13.73 7.73 -11.27
CA ASN A 116 12.90 6.69 -10.66
C ASN A 116 12.12 5.90 -11.72
N LYS A 117 11.53 6.56 -12.72
CA LYS A 117 10.85 5.88 -13.83
C LYS A 117 11.78 4.93 -14.57
N ILE A 118 13.00 5.37 -14.90
CA ILE A 118 14.01 4.53 -15.56
C ILE A 118 14.37 3.33 -14.67
N ALA A 119 14.67 3.55 -13.40
CA ALA A 119 15.00 2.49 -12.46
C ALA A 119 13.87 1.47 -12.28
N HIS A 120 12.61 1.91 -12.27
CA HIS A 120 11.44 1.04 -12.24
C HIS A 120 11.33 0.19 -13.52
N ILE A 121 11.53 0.79 -14.69
CA ILE A 121 11.52 0.07 -15.98
C ILE A 121 12.64 -0.98 -16.01
N ASP A 122 13.84 -0.64 -15.59
CA ASP A 122 14.97 -1.57 -15.53
C ASP A 122 14.71 -2.74 -14.57
N LYS A 123 14.08 -2.46 -13.42
CA LYS A 123 13.66 -3.50 -12.47
C LYS A 123 12.61 -4.44 -13.07
N ILE A 124 11.63 -3.90 -13.80
CA ILE A 124 10.61 -4.69 -14.50
C ILE A 124 11.28 -5.59 -15.56
N ASN A 125 12.20 -5.04 -16.35
CA ASN A 125 12.94 -5.80 -17.37
C ASN A 125 13.77 -6.93 -16.74
N SER A 126 14.51 -6.63 -15.68
CA SER A 126 15.29 -7.64 -14.93
C SER A 126 14.41 -8.76 -14.37
N LEU A 127 13.24 -8.43 -13.82
CA LEU A 127 12.28 -9.42 -13.32
C LEU A 127 11.70 -10.28 -14.46
N ASN A 128 11.36 -9.67 -15.59
CA ASN A 128 10.88 -10.39 -16.78
C ASN A 128 11.95 -11.35 -17.32
N ASP A 129 13.21 -10.95 -17.36
CA ASP A 129 14.33 -11.80 -17.77
C ASP A 129 14.58 -12.96 -16.80
N GLN A 130 14.43 -12.72 -15.50
CA GLN A 130 14.50 -13.78 -14.49
C GLN A 130 13.35 -14.77 -14.64
N TYR A 131 12.13 -14.28 -14.86
CA TYR A 131 10.96 -15.11 -15.11
C TYR A 131 11.11 -15.95 -16.37
N ALA A 132 11.57 -15.35 -17.47
CA ALA A 132 11.81 -16.06 -18.74
C ALA A 132 12.86 -17.18 -18.57
N ARG A 133 13.96 -16.91 -17.86
CA ARG A 133 14.99 -17.91 -17.53
C ARG A 133 14.43 -19.04 -16.68
N LYS A 134 13.69 -18.73 -15.61
CA LYS A 134 13.08 -19.74 -14.74
C LYS A 134 12.03 -20.59 -15.47
N ARG A 135 11.25 -19.98 -16.35
CA ARG A 135 10.31 -20.69 -17.22
C ARG A 135 11.03 -21.67 -18.14
N LEU A 136 12.12 -21.26 -18.78
CA LEU A 136 12.93 -22.15 -19.62
C LEU A 136 13.56 -23.29 -18.82
N GLU A 137 14.08 -23.02 -17.63
CA GLU A 137 14.62 -24.02 -16.70
C GLU A 137 13.55 -25.06 -16.34
N LEU A 138 12.35 -24.63 -15.94
CA LEU A 138 11.24 -25.53 -15.63
C LEU A 138 10.79 -26.35 -16.84
N ILE A 139 10.66 -25.74 -18.02
CA ILE A 139 10.33 -26.46 -19.26
C ILE A 139 11.43 -27.50 -19.58
N SER A 140 12.70 -27.18 -19.33
CA SER A 140 13.82 -28.10 -19.55
C SER A 140 13.79 -29.30 -18.59
N LEU A 141 13.23 -29.14 -17.38
CA LEU A 141 13.04 -30.23 -16.41
C LEU A 141 11.79 -31.08 -16.69
N ILE A 142 10.70 -30.46 -17.18
CA ILE A 142 9.47 -31.17 -17.53
C ILE A 142 9.71 -32.17 -18.68
N LYS A 143 10.50 -31.80 -19.69
CA LYS A 143 10.79 -32.66 -20.86
C LYS A 143 11.38 -34.05 -20.47
N PRO A 144 12.50 -34.15 -19.72
CA PRO A 144 13.05 -35.44 -19.32
C PRO A 144 12.16 -36.19 -18.33
N LEU A 145 11.40 -35.48 -17.48
CA LEU A 145 10.42 -36.13 -16.60
C LEU A 145 9.31 -36.80 -17.40
N ASN A 146 8.75 -36.12 -18.40
CA ASN A 146 7.76 -36.71 -19.30
C ASN A 146 8.35 -37.90 -20.09
N ALA A 147 9.59 -37.79 -20.57
CA ALA A 147 10.26 -38.91 -21.22
C ALA A 147 10.42 -40.12 -20.27
N LYS A 148 10.76 -39.87 -18.99
CA LYS A 148 10.87 -40.92 -17.96
C LYS A 148 9.52 -41.55 -17.64
N ILE A 149 8.44 -40.76 -17.56
CA ILE A 149 7.08 -41.27 -17.37
C ILE A 149 6.69 -42.18 -18.53
N ASN A 150 6.90 -41.75 -19.77
CA ASN A 150 6.60 -42.57 -20.95
C ASN A 150 7.39 -43.89 -20.94
N ALA A 151 8.69 -43.84 -20.60
CA ALA A 151 9.50 -45.04 -20.49
C ALA A 151 9.01 -46.00 -19.38
N LEU A 152 8.51 -45.47 -18.25
CA LEU A 152 7.91 -46.27 -17.20
C LEU A 152 6.57 -46.89 -17.62
N GLU A 153 5.75 -46.17 -18.39
CA GLU A 153 4.52 -46.72 -18.95
C GLU A 153 4.80 -47.85 -19.94
N ASP A 154 5.79 -47.69 -20.82
CA ASP A 154 6.23 -48.72 -21.75
C ASP A 154 6.78 -49.95 -21.01
N TYR A 155 7.58 -49.73 -19.96
CA TYR A 155 8.05 -50.81 -19.10
C TYR A 155 6.88 -51.55 -18.42
N ARG A 156 5.90 -50.82 -17.88
CA ARG A 156 4.73 -51.41 -17.23
C ARG A 156 3.90 -52.27 -18.18
N ARG A 157 3.71 -51.80 -19.43
CA ARG A 157 3.04 -52.58 -20.49
C ARG A 157 3.83 -53.84 -20.84
N SER A 158 5.15 -53.75 -20.95
CA SER A 158 6.00 -54.91 -21.23
C SER A 158 5.97 -55.92 -20.07
N GLN A 159 6.03 -55.44 -18.83
CA GLN A 159 5.95 -56.25 -17.62
C GLN A 159 4.64 -57.03 -17.54
N SER A 160 3.49 -56.39 -17.78
CA SER A 160 2.18 -57.07 -17.73
C SER A 160 2.10 -58.19 -18.76
N VAL A 161 2.58 -57.95 -19.99
CA VAL A 161 2.61 -58.96 -21.05
C VAL A 161 3.55 -60.12 -20.69
N LEU A 162 4.70 -59.84 -20.09
CA LEU A 162 5.65 -60.89 -19.69
C LEU A 162 5.12 -61.72 -18.53
N GLN A 163 4.46 -61.09 -17.56
CA GLN A 163 3.82 -61.76 -16.44
C GLN A 163 2.71 -62.70 -16.91
N GLU A 164 1.86 -62.24 -17.83
CA GLU A 164 0.82 -63.07 -18.45
C GLU A 164 1.41 -64.28 -19.19
N LYS A 165 2.50 -64.08 -19.97
CA LYS A 165 3.20 -65.20 -20.63
C LYS A 165 3.79 -66.20 -19.64
N LEU A 166 4.33 -65.73 -18.53
CA LEU A 166 4.92 -66.58 -17.50
C LEU A 166 3.84 -67.38 -16.77
N GLU A 167 2.70 -66.76 -16.45
CA GLU A 167 1.55 -67.43 -15.85
C GLU A 167 0.96 -68.49 -16.78
N ASN A 168 0.77 -68.17 -18.06
CA ASN A 168 0.35 -69.14 -19.07
C ASN A 168 1.30 -70.33 -19.19
N LYS A 169 2.62 -70.09 -19.14
CA LYS A 169 3.63 -71.16 -19.18
C LYS A 169 3.62 -72.01 -17.91
N ASN A 170 3.44 -71.39 -16.73
CA ASN A 170 3.31 -72.12 -15.48
C ASN A 170 2.05 -73.00 -15.45
N ASN A 171 0.92 -72.47 -15.90
CA ASN A 171 -0.32 -73.24 -16.02
C ASN A 171 -0.17 -74.42 -16.98
N PHE A 172 0.49 -74.21 -18.13
CA PHE A 172 0.79 -75.29 -19.06
C PHE A 172 1.69 -76.37 -18.43
N MET A 173 2.73 -75.96 -17.71
CA MET A 173 3.66 -76.86 -17.04
C MET A 173 2.97 -77.67 -15.94
N GLN A 174 2.10 -77.05 -15.13
CA GLN A 174 1.29 -77.76 -14.14
C GLN A 174 0.37 -78.79 -14.79
N GLN A 175 -0.27 -78.46 -15.91
CA GLN A 175 -1.10 -79.42 -16.65
C GLN A 175 -0.29 -80.59 -17.21
N GLU A 176 0.96 -80.37 -17.67
CA GLU A 176 1.83 -81.47 -18.08
C GLU A 176 2.29 -82.32 -16.90
N GLU A 177 2.65 -81.70 -15.77
CA GLU A 177 2.99 -82.40 -14.53
C GLU A 177 1.83 -83.28 -14.06
N GLU A 178 0.60 -82.76 -14.02
CA GLU A 178 -0.60 -83.53 -13.67
C GLU A 178 -0.83 -84.71 -14.63
N LYS A 179 -0.63 -84.53 -15.93
CA LYS A 179 -0.76 -85.62 -16.92
C LYS A 179 0.29 -86.70 -16.67
N VAL A 180 1.55 -86.31 -16.46
CA VAL A 180 2.64 -87.24 -16.17
C VAL A 180 2.39 -87.98 -14.86
N GLU A 181 1.91 -87.28 -13.82
CA GLU A 181 1.57 -87.89 -12.54
C GLU A 181 0.44 -88.93 -12.68
N GLN A 182 -0.61 -88.61 -13.44
CA GLN A 182 -1.67 -89.55 -13.76
C GLN A 182 -1.16 -90.78 -14.53
N GLU A 183 -0.24 -90.60 -15.48
CA GLU A 183 0.40 -91.70 -16.20
C GLU A 183 1.25 -92.57 -15.27
N ILE A 184 2.05 -91.96 -14.39
CA ILE A 184 2.83 -92.68 -13.38
C ILE A 184 1.92 -93.49 -12.46
N GLN A 185 0.82 -92.90 -11.97
CA GLN A 185 -0.15 -93.62 -11.14
C GLN A 185 -0.77 -94.82 -11.88
N LYS A 186 -1.13 -94.67 -13.16
CA LYS A 186 -1.62 -95.78 -13.99
C LYS A 186 -0.57 -96.89 -14.13
N ILE A 187 0.69 -96.53 -14.37
CA ILE A 187 1.81 -97.48 -14.47
C ILE A 187 2.01 -98.20 -13.13
N GLN A 188 2.01 -97.48 -12.01
CA GLN A 188 2.16 -98.04 -10.67
C GLN A 188 1.02 -99.01 -10.32
N MET A 189 -0.23 -98.64 -10.61
CA MET A 189 -1.39 -99.51 -10.39
C MET A 189 -1.31 -100.77 -11.23
N LYS A 190 -0.91 -100.66 -12.51
CA LYS A 190 -0.67 -101.81 -13.37
C LYS A 190 0.43 -102.72 -12.82
N PHE A 191 1.56 -102.15 -12.40
CA PHE A 191 2.65 -102.90 -11.77
C PHE A 191 2.22 -103.61 -10.49
N LYS A 192 1.40 -102.95 -9.65
CA LYS A 192 0.86 -103.54 -8.43
C LYS A 192 -0.05 -104.72 -8.75
N PHE A 193 -0.95 -104.55 -9.71
CA PHE A 193 -1.85 -105.60 -10.18
C PHE A 193 -1.07 -106.78 -10.78
N ASP A 194 -0.11 -106.52 -11.66
CA ASP A 194 0.73 -107.56 -12.27
C ASP A 194 1.55 -108.32 -11.21
N ARG A 195 2.03 -107.62 -10.17
CA ARG A 195 2.73 -108.23 -9.03
C ARG A 195 1.81 -109.09 -8.17
N GLU A 196 0.60 -108.63 -7.89
CA GLU A 196 -0.40 -109.41 -7.13
C GLU A 196 -0.83 -110.65 -7.90
N LYS A 197 -1.10 -110.52 -9.21
CA LYS A 197 -1.39 -111.65 -10.09
C LYS A 197 -0.26 -112.66 -10.13
N LEU A 198 0.98 -112.21 -10.24
CA LEU A 198 2.14 -113.09 -10.19
C LEU A 198 2.27 -113.81 -8.84
N LYS A 199 2.01 -113.11 -7.73
CA LYS A 199 1.99 -113.74 -6.41
C LYS A 199 0.91 -114.81 -6.33
N GLU A 200 -0.30 -114.53 -6.78
CA GLU A 200 -1.42 -115.48 -6.80
C GLU A 200 -1.07 -116.71 -7.63
N ASP A 201 -0.53 -116.53 -8.84
CA ASP A 201 -0.04 -117.63 -9.69
C ASP A 201 1.06 -118.45 -9.00
N MET A 202 2.01 -117.81 -8.32
CA MET A 202 3.05 -118.50 -7.56
C MET A 202 2.49 -119.22 -6.33
N TYR A 203 1.58 -118.62 -5.58
CA TYR A 203 0.94 -119.23 -4.43
C TYR A 203 0.12 -120.46 -4.83
N ASN A 204 -0.65 -120.38 -5.91
CA ASN A 204 -1.42 -121.51 -6.43
C ASN A 204 -0.49 -122.66 -6.84
N ARG A 205 0.60 -122.38 -7.57
CA ARG A 205 1.59 -123.41 -7.92
C ARG A 205 2.30 -124.00 -6.71
N LEU A 206 2.62 -123.17 -5.71
CA LEU A 206 3.24 -123.62 -4.46
C LEU A 206 2.27 -124.49 -3.65
N LEU A 207 1.00 -124.09 -3.58
CA LEU A 207 -0.05 -124.83 -2.88
C LEU A 207 -0.31 -126.18 -3.55
N ASP A 208 -0.38 -126.22 -4.88
CA ASP A 208 -0.50 -127.46 -5.66
C ASP A 208 0.71 -128.38 -5.42
N SER A 209 1.93 -127.83 -5.49
CA SER A 209 3.16 -128.58 -5.23
C SER A 209 3.24 -129.07 -3.79
N ALA A 210 2.88 -128.23 -2.82
CA ALA A 210 2.83 -128.57 -1.40
C ALA A 210 1.76 -129.61 -1.10
N GLY A 211 0.60 -129.55 -1.76
CA GLY A 211 -0.47 -130.54 -1.64
C GLY A 211 -0.07 -131.90 -2.19
N ILE A 212 0.57 -131.93 -3.37
CA ILE A 212 1.15 -133.16 -3.96
C ILE A 212 2.23 -133.73 -3.02
N PHE A 213 3.15 -132.89 -2.56
CA PHE A 213 4.22 -133.28 -1.66
C PHE A 213 3.67 -133.79 -0.32
N GLN A 214 2.69 -133.12 0.27
CA GLN A 214 2.05 -133.56 1.52
C GLN A 214 1.32 -134.89 1.34
N MET A 215 0.63 -135.12 0.21
CA MET A 215 0.02 -136.41 -0.10
C MET A 215 1.04 -137.54 -0.26
N GLU A 216 2.19 -137.29 -0.88
CA GLU A 216 3.27 -138.28 -1.01
C GLU A 216 3.97 -138.54 0.33
N VAL A 217 4.28 -137.48 1.09
CA VAL A 217 4.92 -137.58 2.41
C VAL A 217 4.03 -138.29 3.42
N SER A 218 2.72 -138.01 3.42
CA SER A 218 1.76 -138.68 4.31
C SER A 218 1.60 -140.18 4.02
N LYS A 219 1.92 -140.63 2.79
CA LYS A 219 1.91 -142.05 2.42
C LYS A 219 3.19 -142.79 2.84
N CYS A 220 4.31 -142.07 2.96
CA CYS A 220 5.64 -142.67 3.16
C CYS A 220 6.17 -142.53 4.60
N ILE A 221 5.65 -141.60 5.40
CA ILE A 221 6.17 -141.28 6.74
C ILE A 221 5.20 -141.72 7.84
N GLN A 222 5.73 -142.42 8.85
CA GLN A 222 4.97 -142.87 10.02
C GLN A 222 4.62 -141.70 10.97
N GLU A 223 3.45 -141.76 11.62
CA GLU A 223 2.88 -140.74 12.53
C GLU A 223 3.88 -140.06 13.51
N PRO A 224 4.82 -140.79 14.17
CA PRO A 224 5.75 -140.17 15.12
C PRO A 224 6.70 -139.15 14.48
N ILE A 225 7.14 -139.41 13.25
CA ILE A 225 8.03 -138.52 12.50
C ILE A 225 7.24 -137.29 12.01
N HIS A 226 5.97 -137.48 11.67
CA HIS A 226 5.08 -136.38 11.28
C HIS A 226 4.86 -135.38 12.44
N LYS A 227 4.79 -135.88 13.68
CA LYS A 227 4.73 -135.07 14.89
C LYS A 227 6.05 -134.32 15.13
N LEU A 228 7.19 -134.99 14.99
CA LEU A 228 8.50 -134.37 15.13
C LEU A 228 8.73 -133.23 14.11
N MET A 229 8.28 -133.41 12.87
CA MET A 229 8.33 -132.36 11.84
C MET A 229 7.45 -131.15 12.20
N ARG A 230 6.24 -131.35 12.75
CA ARG A 230 5.40 -130.23 13.22
C ARG A 230 6.05 -129.49 14.38
N GLU A 231 6.62 -130.22 15.34
CA GLU A 231 7.35 -129.62 16.46
C GLU A 231 8.59 -128.84 15.99
N ASN A 232 9.31 -129.34 14.98
CA ASN A 232 10.45 -128.63 14.39
C ASN A 232 10.01 -127.37 13.63
N ILE A 233 8.90 -127.42 12.88
CA ILE A 233 8.32 -126.23 12.21
C ILE A 233 7.89 -125.18 13.23
N ILE A 234 7.27 -125.60 14.34
CA ILE A 234 6.89 -124.69 15.44
C ILE A 234 8.15 -124.06 16.07
N LEU A 235 9.18 -124.86 16.36
CA LEU A 235 10.46 -124.37 16.86
C LEU A 235 11.13 -123.38 15.89
N ASN A 236 11.08 -123.66 14.59
CA ASN A 236 11.66 -122.78 13.59
C ASN A 236 10.89 -121.45 13.50
N ASN A 237 9.56 -121.48 13.61
CA ASN A 237 8.72 -120.28 13.67
C ASN A 237 9.02 -119.43 14.92
N TYR A 238 9.22 -120.07 16.08
CA TYR A 238 9.66 -119.38 17.29
C TYR A 238 11.06 -118.77 17.13
N LEU A 239 11.99 -119.47 16.47
CA LEU A 239 13.32 -118.94 16.17
C LEU A 239 13.28 -117.74 15.20
N THR A 240 12.41 -117.75 14.20
CA THR A 240 12.21 -116.58 13.32
C THR A 240 11.56 -115.41 14.06
N GLU A 241 10.65 -115.67 15.01
CA GLU A 241 10.04 -114.64 15.84
C GLU A 241 11.10 -113.94 16.71
N ILE A 242 11.98 -114.71 17.36
CA ILE A 242 13.12 -114.19 18.12
C ILE A 242 14.09 -113.41 17.21
N MET A 243 14.33 -113.89 15.99
CA MET A 243 15.19 -113.19 15.03
C MET A 243 14.58 -111.85 14.59
N ASN A 244 13.27 -111.78 14.40
CA ASN A 244 12.56 -110.56 14.04
C ASN A 244 12.56 -109.54 15.19
N GLU A 245 12.42 -109.96 16.45
CA GLU A 245 12.62 -109.08 17.61
C GLU A 245 14.03 -108.48 17.64
N SER A 246 15.06 -109.29 17.35
CA SER A 246 16.45 -108.80 17.28
C SER A 246 16.70 -107.81 16.13
N LEU A 247 15.93 -107.90 15.03
CA LEU A 247 15.99 -106.95 13.93
C LEU A 247 15.25 -105.65 14.28
N ALA A 248 14.12 -105.73 14.97
CA ALA A 248 13.39 -104.58 15.47
C ALA A 248 14.24 -103.74 16.44
N GLU A 249 15.00 -104.38 17.33
CA GLU A 249 15.96 -103.67 18.20
C GLU A 249 17.06 -102.93 17.41
N LYS A 250 17.55 -103.54 16.32
CA LYS A 250 18.53 -102.90 15.43
C LYS A 250 17.93 -101.71 14.67
N GLU A 251 16.66 -101.79 14.25
CA GLU A 251 15.94 -100.65 13.63
C GLU A 251 15.71 -99.51 14.63
N VAL A 252 15.33 -99.81 15.88
CA VAL A 252 15.22 -98.79 16.95
C VAL A 252 16.56 -98.10 17.17
N PHE A 253 17.67 -98.84 17.15
CA PHE A 253 19.00 -98.26 17.27
C PHE A 253 19.38 -97.40 16.04
N ALA A 254 19.02 -97.83 14.83
CA ALA A 254 19.24 -97.05 13.61
C ALA A 254 18.40 -95.75 13.58
N ASN A 255 17.15 -95.82 14.03
CA ASN A 255 16.24 -94.67 14.15
C ASN A 255 16.70 -93.69 15.23
N SER A 256 17.22 -94.16 16.35
CA SER A 256 17.83 -93.29 17.36
C SER A 256 19.05 -92.53 16.80
N LYS A 257 19.85 -93.19 15.94
CA LYS A 257 20.99 -92.58 15.27
C LYS A 257 20.58 -91.56 14.19
N SER A 258 19.49 -91.81 13.44
CA SER A 258 18.96 -90.84 12.47
C SER A 258 18.37 -89.62 13.18
N MET A 259 17.61 -89.83 14.25
CA MET A 259 16.99 -88.76 15.05
C MET A 259 18.04 -87.86 15.71
N LYS A 260 19.17 -88.43 16.17
CA LYS A 260 20.33 -87.63 16.63
C LYS A 260 20.92 -86.75 15.54
N LYS A 261 21.06 -87.26 14.30
CA LYS A 261 21.56 -86.46 13.17
C LYS A 261 20.60 -85.33 12.81
N GLU A 262 19.30 -85.62 12.84
CA GLU A 262 18.24 -84.66 12.51
C GLU A 262 18.15 -83.52 13.53
N LEU A 263 18.26 -83.84 14.83
CA LEU A 263 18.38 -82.85 15.90
C LEU A 263 19.61 -81.95 15.71
N LEU A 264 20.75 -82.52 15.31
CA LEU A 264 21.99 -81.78 15.08
C LEU A 264 21.87 -80.84 13.86
N GLN A 265 21.17 -81.27 12.81
CA GLN A 265 20.84 -80.41 11.66
C GLN A 265 19.88 -79.29 12.04
N LYS A 266 18.82 -79.57 12.80
CA LYS A 266 17.92 -78.54 13.34
C LYS A 266 18.67 -77.50 14.16
N HIS A 267 19.61 -77.94 15.00
CA HIS A 267 20.41 -77.04 15.82
C HIS A 267 21.30 -76.12 14.96
N LYS A 268 21.93 -76.65 13.90
CA LYS A 268 22.70 -75.85 12.93
C LYS A 268 21.82 -74.86 12.17
N PHE A 269 20.64 -75.29 11.74
CA PHE A 269 19.68 -74.43 11.04
C PHE A 269 19.20 -73.29 11.94
N ASN A 270 18.83 -73.60 13.19
CA ASN A 270 18.42 -72.59 14.17
C ASN A 270 19.55 -71.61 14.49
N TYR A 271 20.80 -72.08 14.63
CA TYR A 271 21.96 -71.20 14.84
C TYR A 271 22.15 -70.21 13.67
N LEU A 272 22.05 -70.69 12.42
CA LEU A 272 22.13 -69.85 11.23
C LEU A 272 20.97 -68.85 11.15
N GLY A 273 19.74 -69.30 11.45
CA GLY A 273 18.55 -68.44 11.53
C GLY A 273 18.68 -67.35 12.58
N THR A 274 19.20 -67.69 13.76
CA THR A 274 19.43 -66.73 14.85
C THR A 274 20.49 -65.69 14.45
N ARG A 275 21.59 -66.12 13.81
CA ARG A 275 22.62 -65.22 13.28
C ARG A 275 22.08 -64.27 12.21
N TYR A 276 21.22 -64.77 11.32
CA TYR A 276 20.56 -63.96 10.29
C TYR A 276 19.59 -62.95 10.91
N ASN A 277 18.79 -63.36 11.90
CA ASN A 277 17.88 -62.48 12.63
C ASN A 277 18.62 -61.38 13.39
N ILE A 278 19.77 -61.68 14.00
CA ILE A 278 20.64 -60.66 14.63
C ILE A 278 21.12 -59.64 13.60
N LYS A 279 21.51 -60.06 12.39
CA LYS A 279 21.89 -59.14 11.31
C LYS A 279 20.73 -58.25 10.88
N ILE A 280 19.54 -58.83 10.68
CA ILE A 280 18.32 -58.07 10.35
C ILE A 280 18.01 -57.06 11.44
N SER A 281 18.04 -57.46 12.71
CA SER A 281 17.73 -56.58 13.83
C SER A 281 18.72 -55.41 13.95
N LYS A 282 20.01 -55.64 13.65
CA LYS A 282 21.00 -54.55 13.53
C LYS A 282 20.67 -53.56 12.40
N ILE A 283 20.28 -54.06 11.22
CA ILE A 283 19.88 -53.21 10.09
C ILE A 283 18.61 -52.42 10.43
N GLN A 284 17.61 -53.07 11.03
CA GLN A 284 16.36 -52.43 11.46
C GLN A 284 16.62 -51.34 12.49
N ASN A 285 17.48 -51.57 13.47
CA ASN A 285 17.84 -50.57 14.48
C ASN A 285 18.56 -49.36 13.84
N HIS A 286 19.43 -49.60 12.85
CA HIS A 286 20.09 -48.51 12.15
C HIS A 286 19.11 -47.69 11.29
N LEU A 287 18.18 -48.36 10.60
CA LEU A 287 17.09 -47.71 9.85
C LEU A 287 16.19 -46.90 10.79
N LEU A 288 15.77 -47.48 11.92
CA LEU A 288 14.93 -46.79 12.90
C LEU A 288 15.61 -45.51 13.41
N LYS A 289 16.93 -45.54 13.64
CA LYS A 289 17.69 -44.36 14.05
C LYS A 289 17.68 -43.28 12.96
N SER A 290 17.95 -43.65 11.70
CA SER A 290 17.87 -42.70 10.58
C SER A 290 16.46 -42.14 10.38
N LEU A 291 15.41 -42.95 10.58
CA LEU A 291 14.02 -42.51 10.46
C LEU A 291 13.67 -41.47 11.53
N LYS A 292 14.14 -41.67 12.76
CA LYS A 292 13.96 -40.71 13.86
C LYS A 292 14.64 -39.38 13.58
N GLU A 293 15.84 -39.41 13.00
CA GLU A 293 16.57 -38.19 12.60
C GLU A 293 15.82 -37.42 11.49
N VAL A 294 15.34 -38.13 10.46
CA VAL A 294 14.52 -37.54 9.39
C VAL A 294 13.22 -36.97 9.96
N HIS A 295 12.55 -37.67 10.87
CA HIS A 295 11.32 -37.18 11.51
C HIS A 295 11.56 -35.87 12.27
N ALA A 296 12.60 -35.82 13.09
CA ALA A 296 12.96 -34.61 13.85
C ALA A 296 13.34 -33.43 12.94
N ASP A 297 13.94 -33.69 11.79
CA ASP A 297 14.19 -32.68 10.75
C ASP A 297 12.90 -32.20 10.09
N THR A 298 11.96 -33.11 9.80
CA THR A 298 10.66 -32.74 9.22
C THR A 298 9.80 -31.94 10.18
N GLU A 299 9.77 -32.28 11.47
CA GLU A 299 9.05 -31.49 12.49
C GLU A 299 9.62 -30.08 12.60
N ARG A 300 10.95 -29.92 12.60
CA ARG A 300 11.59 -28.60 12.59
C ARG A 300 11.20 -27.77 11.36
N ARG A 301 11.12 -28.38 10.19
CA ARG A 301 10.65 -27.69 8.96
C ARG A 301 9.18 -27.30 9.05
N LEU A 302 8.34 -28.15 9.65
CA LEU A 302 6.90 -27.90 9.81
C LEU A 302 6.63 -26.74 10.77
N ILE A 303 7.37 -26.65 11.88
CA ILE A 303 7.33 -25.50 12.80
C ILE A 303 7.73 -24.21 12.09
N ASN A 304 8.81 -24.23 11.30
CA ASN A 304 9.24 -23.06 10.53
C ASN A 304 8.20 -22.62 9.49
N PHE A 305 7.53 -23.57 8.84
CA PHE A 305 6.47 -23.29 7.87
C PHE A 305 5.25 -22.65 8.55
N ASN A 306 4.85 -23.14 9.73
CA ASN A 306 3.76 -22.56 10.50
C ASN A 306 4.05 -21.13 10.96
N LEU A 307 5.28 -20.84 11.40
CA LEU A 307 5.72 -19.48 11.72
C LEU A 307 5.65 -18.54 10.50
N LEU A 308 6.07 -19.03 9.33
CA LEU A 308 6.00 -18.26 8.08
C LEU A 308 4.55 -17.97 7.68
N SER A 309 3.66 -18.95 7.82
CA SER A 309 2.23 -18.81 7.55
C SER A 309 1.58 -17.77 8.48
N GLN A 310 1.90 -17.81 9.77
CA GLN A 310 1.37 -16.87 10.75
C GLN A 310 1.85 -15.42 10.50
N ASN A 311 3.09 -15.25 10.04
CA ASN A 311 3.60 -13.93 9.66
C ASN A 311 2.93 -13.42 8.37
N LEU A 312 2.73 -14.29 7.38
CA LEU A 312 2.02 -13.93 6.15
C LEU A 312 0.58 -13.46 6.43
N GLN A 313 -0.10 -14.11 7.38
CA GLN A 313 -1.45 -13.72 7.80
C GLN A 313 -1.45 -12.35 8.49
N LYS A 314 -0.46 -12.05 9.33
CA LYS A 314 -0.30 -10.72 9.94
C LYS A 314 -0.02 -9.64 8.88
N ASP A 315 0.81 -9.94 7.90
CA ASP A 315 1.13 -9.00 6.81
C ASP A 315 -0.09 -8.72 5.92
N LEU A 316 -0.96 -9.72 5.71
CA LEU A 316 -2.24 -9.53 5.00
C LEU A 316 -3.18 -8.58 5.76
N VAL A 317 -3.36 -8.79 7.07
CA VAL A 317 -4.19 -7.91 7.91
C VAL A 317 -3.63 -6.49 7.94
N ASN A 318 -2.31 -6.34 8.03
CA ASN A 318 -1.67 -5.03 7.98
C ASN A 318 -1.88 -4.33 6.63
N LYS A 319 -1.83 -5.08 5.52
CA LYS A 319 -2.10 -4.55 4.19
C LYS A 319 -3.54 -4.04 4.09
N ASP A 320 -4.52 -4.84 4.53
CA ASP A 320 -5.93 -4.47 4.48
C ASP A 320 -6.20 -3.22 5.33
N HIS A 321 -5.56 -3.11 6.51
CA HIS A 321 -5.65 -1.92 7.36
C HIS A 321 -5.07 -0.66 6.71
N VAL A 322 -3.93 -0.77 6.00
CA VAL A 322 -3.34 0.35 5.26
C VAL A 322 -4.24 0.78 4.10
N GLU A 323 -4.87 -0.18 3.41
CA GLU A 323 -5.81 0.09 2.30
C GLU A 323 -7.06 0.81 2.81
N GLU A 324 -7.60 0.41 3.97
CA GLU A 324 -8.72 1.12 4.62
C GLU A 324 -8.33 2.55 5.02
N GLN A 325 -7.16 2.76 5.62
CA GLN A 325 -6.68 4.12 5.94
C GLN A 325 -6.48 4.98 4.70
N MET A 326 -5.97 4.41 3.61
CA MET A 326 -5.82 5.11 2.34
C MET A 326 -7.19 5.57 1.79
N ASN A 327 -8.19 4.69 1.80
CA ASN A 327 -9.54 5.02 1.35
C ASN A 327 -10.19 6.14 2.19
N ILE A 328 -10.01 6.12 3.51
CA ILE A 328 -10.49 7.20 4.41
C ILE A 328 -9.79 8.52 4.06
N SER A 329 -8.46 8.50 3.86
CA SER A 329 -7.70 9.69 3.51
C SER A 329 -8.10 10.27 2.15
N GLU A 330 -8.41 9.41 1.18
CA GLU A 330 -8.89 9.82 -0.15
C GLU A 330 -10.28 10.48 -0.05
N ALA A 331 -11.18 9.93 0.76
CA ALA A 331 -12.49 10.53 1.01
C ALA A 331 -12.36 11.93 1.66
N HIS A 332 -11.46 12.09 2.63
CA HIS A 332 -11.16 13.39 3.23
C HIS A 332 -10.57 14.38 2.21
N MET A 333 -9.67 13.94 1.32
CA MET A 333 -9.14 14.81 0.26
C MET A 333 -10.23 15.29 -0.69
N LYS A 334 -11.13 14.39 -1.13
CA LYS A 334 -12.28 14.76 -1.97
C LYS A 334 -13.19 15.76 -1.27
N GLN A 335 -13.44 15.60 0.03
CA GLN A 335 -14.23 16.55 0.80
C GLN A 335 -13.56 17.93 0.89
N LEU A 336 -12.25 17.98 1.12
CA LEU A 336 -11.48 19.23 1.14
C LEU A 336 -11.47 19.92 -0.23
N GLU A 337 -11.38 19.16 -1.32
CA GLU A 337 -11.46 19.69 -2.68
C GLU A 337 -12.81 20.36 -2.96
N ILE A 338 -13.91 19.74 -2.53
CA ILE A 338 -15.26 20.30 -2.63
C ILE A 338 -15.37 21.60 -1.81
N MET A 339 -14.84 21.62 -0.59
CA MET A 339 -14.83 22.82 0.26
C MET A 339 -14.02 23.96 -0.37
N LEU A 340 -12.86 23.65 -0.95
CA LEU A 340 -12.02 24.63 -1.65
C LEU A 340 -12.75 25.21 -2.86
N TYR A 341 -13.40 24.35 -3.67
CA TYR A 341 -14.18 24.81 -4.81
C TYR A 341 -15.32 25.75 -4.40
N ARG A 342 -16.02 25.42 -3.30
CA ARG A 342 -17.06 26.27 -2.73
C ARG A 342 -16.51 27.63 -2.30
N GLU A 343 -15.42 27.66 -1.54
CA GLU A 343 -14.76 28.90 -1.12
C GLU A 343 -14.32 29.75 -2.32
N ARG A 344 -13.81 29.10 -3.37
CA ARG A 344 -13.44 29.78 -4.61
C ARG A 344 -14.64 30.44 -5.29
N ILE A 345 -15.80 29.80 -5.30
CA ILE A 345 -17.05 30.40 -5.80
C ILE A 345 -17.46 31.59 -4.91
N GLU A 346 -17.40 31.45 -3.58
CA GLU A 346 -17.75 32.53 -2.65
C GLU A 346 -16.83 33.76 -2.81
N ILE A 347 -15.53 33.54 -3.03
CA ILE A 347 -14.55 34.62 -3.29
C ILE A 347 -14.82 35.27 -4.65
N THR A 348 -15.06 34.49 -5.71
CA THR A 348 -15.29 35.04 -7.06
C THR A 348 -16.58 35.84 -7.13
N THR A 349 -17.67 35.34 -6.52
CA THR A 349 -18.94 36.08 -6.41
C THR A 349 -18.80 37.36 -5.60
N SER A 350 -18.09 37.31 -4.46
CA SER A 350 -17.79 38.50 -3.64
C SER A 350 -16.97 39.54 -4.42
N ASN A 351 -15.96 39.10 -5.17
CA ASN A 351 -15.15 39.98 -6.04
C ASN A 351 -15.98 40.61 -7.17
N TYR A 352 -16.91 39.86 -7.76
CA TYR A 352 -17.85 40.38 -8.76
C TYR A 352 -18.74 41.47 -8.16
N ILE A 353 -19.35 41.21 -7.00
CA ILE A 353 -20.20 42.19 -6.30
C ILE A 353 -19.39 43.45 -5.95
N ARG A 354 -18.17 43.27 -5.43
CA ARG A 354 -17.26 44.38 -5.10
C ARG A 354 -16.96 45.25 -6.32
N LYS A 355 -16.60 44.64 -7.47
CA LYS A 355 -16.37 45.37 -8.73
C LYS A 355 -17.63 46.10 -9.20
N ARG A 356 -18.81 45.47 -9.08
CA ARG A 356 -20.10 46.08 -9.43
C ARG A 356 -20.39 47.33 -8.60
N ILE A 357 -20.19 47.25 -7.29
CA ILE A 357 -20.35 48.39 -6.39
C ILE A 357 -19.32 49.48 -6.71
N GLN A 358 -18.06 49.12 -6.98
CA GLN A 358 -17.02 50.08 -7.34
C GLN A 358 -17.36 50.86 -8.63
N CYS A 359 -17.89 50.18 -9.65
CA CYS A 359 -18.37 50.83 -10.88
C CYS A 359 -19.55 51.78 -10.60
N LYS A 360 -20.51 51.37 -9.76
CA LYS A 360 -21.62 52.24 -9.34
C LYS A 360 -21.10 53.50 -8.62
N ILE A 361 -20.19 53.35 -7.65
CA ILE A 361 -19.59 54.47 -6.91
C ILE A 361 -18.84 55.40 -7.86
N LYS A 362 -18.06 54.86 -8.80
CA LYS A 362 -17.33 55.67 -9.80
C LYS A 362 -18.31 56.49 -10.63
N LYS A 363 -19.43 55.90 -11.08
CA LYS A 363 -20.44 56.64 -11.83
C LYS A 363 -21.15 57.69 -10.97
N CYS A 364 -21.51 57.38 -9.72
CA CYS A 364 -22.04 58.38 -8.78
C CYS A 364 -21.10 59.59 -8.67
N ARG A 365 -19.80 59.34 -8.55
CA ARG A 365 -18.79 60.38 -8.44
C ARG A 365 -18.72 61.23 -9.71
N GLU A 366 -18.73 60.61 -10.89
CA GLU A 366 -18.79 61.33 -12.18
C GLU A 366 -20.04 62.19 -12.28
N THR A 367 -21.22 61.64 -11.98
CA THR A 367 -22.49 62.39 -12.04
C THR A 367 -22.52 63.56 -11.05
N LEU A 368 -21.92 63.39 -9.87
CA LEU A 368 -21.80 64.47 -8.89
C LEU A 368 -20.81 65.54 -9.35
N TYR A 369 -19.73 65.17 -10.04
CA TYR A 369 -18.83 66.14 -10.66
C TYR A 369 -19.53 66.90 -11.78
N ASP A 370 -20.31 66.24 -12.63
CA ASP A 370 -21.06 66.87 -13.72
C ASP A 370 -22.11 67.85 -13.18
N VAL A 371 -22.84 67.46 -12.13
CA VAL A 371 -23.76 68.35 -11.40
C VAL A 371 -23.02 69.53 -10.78
N LYS A 372 -21.90 69.28 -10.08
CA LYS A 372 -21.07 70.32 -9.46
C LYS A 372 -20.55 71.29 -10.53
N TYR A 373 -20.09 70.78 -11.66
CA TYR A 373 -19.58 71.57 -12.78
C TYR A 373 -20.69 72.43 -13.39
N ALA A 374 -21.85 71.85 -13.68
CA ALA A 374 -23.01 72.58 -14.19
C ALA A 374 -23.46 73.70 -13.23
N VAL A 375 -23.45 73.46 -11.92
CA VAL A 375 -23.76 74.46 -10.89
C VAL A 375 -22.69 75.55 -10.80
N ILE A 376 -21.40 75.20 -10.81
CA ILE A 376 -20.30 76.19 -10.81
C ILE A 376 -20.36 77.05 -12.07
N CYS A 377 -20.56 76.44 -13.23
CA CYS A 377 -20.74 77.17 -14.49
C CYS A 377 -21.92 78.13 -14.41
N ALA A 378 -23.06 77.70 -13.87
CA ALA A 378 -24.23 78.56 -13.67
C ALA A 378 -23.98 79.70 -12.66
N LEU A 379 -23.19 79.47 -11.61
CA LEU A 379 -22.85 80.46 -10.58
C LEU A 379 -21.76 81.45 -11.00
N GLN A 380 -20.83 81.05 -11.86
CA GLN A 380 -19.75 81.90 -12.41
C GLN A 380 -20.25 82.83 -13.54
N MET A 381 -21.50 82.69 -13.98
CA MET A 381 -22.11 83.57 -14.98
C MET A 381 -22.52 84.91 -14.37
N ARG A 382 -21.60 85.88 -14.38
CA ARG A 382 -21.98 87.29 -14.28
C ARG A 382 -21.76 88.08 -15.57
N ASP A 383 -20.85 87.65 -16.45
CA ASP A 383 -20.62 88.31 -17.72
C ASP A 383 -20.12 87.30 -18.77
N SER A 384 -20.76 87.26 -19.94
CA SER A 384 -20.37 86.63 -21.23
C SER A 384 -21.17 85.40 -21.73
N ASP A 385 -21.41 85.42 -23.05
CA ASP A 385 -22.16 84.48 -23.90
C ASP A 385 -21.72 83.00 -23.78
N SER A 386 -22.44 82.25 -22.95
CA SER A 386 -22.41 80.79 -22.93
C SER A 386 -23.84 80.27 -22.90
N LYS A 387 -24.09 79.08 -23.47
CA LYS A 387 -25.42 78.44 -23.63
C LYS A 387 -26.28 78.40 -22.35
N PHE A 388 -25.66 78.57 -21.18
CA PHE A 388 -26.31 78.60 -19.87
C PHE A 388 -26.82 79.98 -19.42
N ALA A 389 -26.36 81.10 -20.02
CA ALA A 389 -26.85 82.45 -19.72
C ALA A 389 -28.29 82.70 -20.20
N GLN A 390 -28.72 81.94 -21.21
CA GLN A 390 -30.07 82.02 -21.79
C GLN A 390 -31.04 80.99 -21.19
N MET A 391 -30.58 80.10 -20.29
CA MET A 391 -31.45 79.12 -19.66
C MET A 391 -32.24 79.75 -18.51
N ASP A 392 -33.56 79.81 -18.66
CA ASP A 392 -34.47 80.17 -17.57
C ASP A 392 -34.28 79.22 -16.36
N LYS A 393 -34.57 79.66 -15.14
CA LYS A 393 -34.30 78.87 -13.91
C LYS A 393 -34.90 77.46 -13.97
N LYS A 394 -36.03 77.32 -14.67
CA LYS A 394 -36.71 76.05 -14.94
C LYS A 394 -35.93 75.14 -15.89
N CYS A 395 -35.26 75.69 -16.91
CA CYS A 395 -34.44 74.93 -17.86
C CYS A 395 -33.15 74.41 -17.22
N LEU A 396 -32.52 75.19 -16.33
CA LEU A 396 -31.36 74.74 -15.57
C LEU A 396 -31.70 73.61 -14.60
N LEU A 397 -32.84 73.72 -13.90
CA LEU A 397 -33.36 72.65 -13.04
C LEU A 397 -33.65 71.37 -13.83
N LEU A 398 -34.27 71.47 -15.00
CA LEU A 398 -34.50 70.32 -15.88
C LEU A 398 -33.20 69.69 -16.39
N HIS A 399 -32.19 70.50 -16.69
CA HIS A 399 -30.88 70.00 -17.11
C HIS A 399 -30.15 69.25 -15.99
N LEU A 400 -30.16 69.79 -14.76
CA LEU A 400 -29.61 69.11 -13.58
C LEU A 400 -30.39 67.83 -13.26
N GLN A 401 -31.71 67.85 -13.39
CA GLN A 401 -32.56 66.68 -13.23
C GLN A 401 -32.23 65.61 -14.27
N ASN A 402 -31.99 65.99 -15.53
CA ASN A 402 -31.57 65.08 -16.60
C ASN A 402 -30.20 64.44 -16.33
N ILE A 403 -29.21 65.20 -15.84
CA ILE A 403 -27.90 64.64 -15.47
C ILE A 403 -28.06 63.60 -14.34
N ILE A 404 -28.95 63.85 -13.38
CA ILE A 404 -29.22 62.93 -12.27
C ILE A 404 -29.96 61.68 -12.77
N THR A 405 -30.98 61.82 -13.63
CA THR A 405 -31.74 60.67 -14.16
C THR A 405 -30.91 59.82 -15.12
N GLU A 406 -30.07 60.43 -15.98
CA GLU A 406 -29.11 59.72 -16.81
C GLU A 406 -28.07 58.97 -15.96
N GLY A 407 -27.60 59.60 -14.89
CA GLY A 407 -26.73 58.98 -13.90
C GLY A 407 -27.36 57.76 -13.23
N GLN A 408 -28.61 57.87 -12.79
CA GLN A 408 -29.36 56.79 -12.14
C GLN A 408 -29.64 55.63 -13.12
N ALA A 409 -30.05 55.92 -14.35
CA ALA A 409 -30.31 54.92 -15.39
C ALA A 409 -29.03 54.16 -15.78
N TYR A 410 -27.88 54.81 -15.75
CA TYR A 410 -26.61 54.11 -15.98
C TYR A 410 -26.27 53.18 -14.81
N MET A 411 -26.48 53.61 -13.56
CA MET A 411 -26.20 52.79 -12.37
C MET A 411 -27.07 51.53 -12.28
N SER A 412 -28.33 51.59 -12.72
CA SER A 412 -29.21 50.42 -12.77
C SER A 412 -28.76 49.41 -13.82
N ASN A 413 -28.15 49.88 -14.92
CA ASN A 413 -27.84 49.07 -16.10
C ASN A 413 -26.37 48.65 -16.21
N ILE A 414 -25.53 48.84 -15.18
CA ILE A 414 -24.13 48.40 -15.22
C ILE A 414 -24.05 46.88 -15.25
N THR A 415 -23.76 46.33 -16.43
CA THR A 415 -23.37 44.95 -16.66
C THR A 415 -21.84 44.88 -16.73
N ILE A 416 -21.22 44.19 -15.77
CA ILE A 416 -19.79 43.91 -15.81
C ILE A 416 -19.59 42.61 -16.58
N THR A 417 -18.80 42.66 -17.66
CA THR A 417 -18.28 41.48 -18.34
C THR A 417 -17.37 40.71 -17.40
N SER A 418 -17.80 39.52 -16.99
CA SER A 418 -17.00 38.59 -16.19
C SER A 418 -15.76 38.17 -16.97
N MET A 419 -14.56 38.55 -16.48
CA MET A 419 -13.27 38.16 -17.07
C MET A 419 -12.73 36.82 -16.55
N GLU A 420 -13.44 36.16 -15.64
CA GLU A 420 -13.09 34.82 -15.17
C GLU A 420 -14.18 33.87 -15.62
N SER A 421 -13.84 33.08 -16.64
CA SER A 421 -14.60 31.92 -17.06
C SER A 421 -14.73 30.98 -15.85
N ILE A 422 -15.95 30.82 -15.36
CA ILE A 422 -16.29 29.63 -14.58
C ILE A 422 -15.94 28.46 -15.50
N PRO A 423 -14.98 27.57 -15.16
CA PRO A 423 -14.79 26.36 -15.94
C PRO A 423 -16.14 25.65 -16.01
N GLN A 424 -16.65 25.44 -17.21
CA GLN A 424 -17.92 24.76 -17.42
C GLN A 424 -17.93 23.46 -16.61
N SER A 425 -18.96 23.30 -15.79
CA SER A 425 -19.21 22.11 -14.97
C SER A 425 -19.28 20.81 -15.77
N SER A 426 -19.29 20.88 -17.11
CA SER A 426 -19.39 19.74 -18.01
C SER A 426 -18.10 18.95 -18.20
N ASN A 427 -16.94 19.45 -17.76
CA ASN A 427 -15.64 18.83 -18.12
C ASN A 427 -14.81 18.32 -16.93
N VAL A 428 -15.35 18.27 -15.71
CA VAL A 428 -14.58 17.77 -14.54
C VAL A 428 -15.27 16.63 -13.79
N TYR A 429 -16.60 16.49 -13.88
CA TYR A 429 -17.31 15.39 -13.21
C TYR A 429 -18.37 14.77 -14.13
N PHE A 430 -18.33 13.44 -14.27
CA PHE A 430 -19.39 12.69 -14.95
C PHE A 430 -20.55 12.42 -13.99
N TYR A 431 -21.75 12.23 -14.53
CA TYR A 431 -22.93 11.86 -13.75
C TYR A 431 -22.67 10.54 -12.99
N GLY A 432 -22.65 10.59 -11.65
CA GLY A 432 -22.36 9.44 -10.78
C GLY A 432 -21.05 9.51 -9.98
N ASP A 433 -20.20 10.51 -10.24
CA ASP A 433 -18.83 10.59 -9.67
C ASP A 433 -18.76 11.02 -8.19
N LEU A 434 -19.88 11.48 -7.61
CA LEU A 434 -19.93 12.00 -6.25
C LEU A 434 -20.83 11.22 -5.28
N GLY A 435 -21.51 10.15 -5.70
CA GLY A 435 -22.26 9.24 -4.80
C GLY A 435 -23.38 9.85 -3.95
N PHE A 436 -23.64 11.16 -4.05
CA PHE A 436 -24.73 11.84 -3.38
C PHE A 436 -25.82 12.14 -4.38
N ASP A 437 -27.05 11.68 -4.10
CA ASP A 437 -28.23 12.30 -4.67
C ASP A 437 -28.16 13.80 -4.33
N PRO A 438 -28.11 14.71 -5.32
CA PRO A 438 -28.03 16.12 -5.03
C PRO A 438 -29.35 16.55 -4.40
N THR A 439 -29.41 16.57 -3.06
CA THR A 439 -30.40 17.39 -2.38
C THR A 439 -30.14 18.82 -2.86
N PRO A 440 -31.13 19.47 -3.51
CA PRO A 440 -30.93 20.77 -4.11
C PRO A 440 -30.47 21.72 -3.00
N VAL A 441 -29.20 22.10 -3.06
CA VAL A 441 -28.66 23.15 -2.22
C VAL A 441 -29.47 24.38 -2.57
N LYS A 442 -30.32 24.83 -1.64
CA LYS A 442 -30.90 26.15 -1.69
C LYS A 442 -29.74 27.13 -1.58
N LEU A 443 -29.19 27.51 -2.73
CA LEU A 443 -28.36 28.69 -2.84
C LEU A 443 -29.15 29.81 -2.15
N ARG A 444 -28.52 30.45 -1.16
CA ARG A 444 -29.08 31.67 -0.57
C ARG A 444 -29.33 32.59 -1.75
N GLU A 445 -30.60 32.88 -2.02
CA GLU A 445 -30.98 33.77 -3.09
C GLU A 445 -30.12 35.02 -2.95
N PRO A 446 -29.55 35.54 -4.07
CA PRO A 446 -28.81 36.78 -4.02
C PRO A 446 -29.70 37.77 -3.28
N ILE A 447 -29.18 38.38 -2.21
CA ILE A 447 -29.89 39.42 -1.49
C ILE A 447 -30.16 40.51 -2.54
N GLU A 448 -31.36 40.49 -3.10
CA GLU A 448 -31.98 41.65 -3.70
C GLU A 448 -32.05 42.62 -2.53
N ILE A 449 -31.08 43.53 -2.48
CA ILE A 449 -31.20 44.72 -1.66
C ILE A 449 -32.38 45.47 -2.27
N ILE A 450 -33.56 45.14 -1.75
CA ILE A 450 -34.81 45.81 -1.99
C ILE A 450 -34.56 47.29 -1.70
N GLU A 451 -34.72 48.07 -2.75
CA GLU A 451 -35.10 49.47 -2.72
C GLU A 451 -36.22 49.66 -1.68
N LYS A 452 -35.88 50.05 -0.46
CA LYS A 452 -36.86 50.58 0.50
C LYS A 452 -36.28 51.79 1.23
N GLU A 453 -37.10 52.82 1.20
CA GLU A 453 -36.92 54.16 1.73
C GLU A 453 -36.50 54.15 3.20
N ILE A 454 -35.62 55.10 3.53
CA ILE A 454 -35.28 55.48 4.89
C ILE A 454 -36.49 56.24 5.48
N ILE A 455 -37.14 55.68 6.50
CA ILE A 455 -37.56 56.40 7.71
C ILE A 455 -37.55 55.42 8.90
N PRO A 456 -36.70 55.58 9.92
CA PRO A 456 -36.92 54.96 11.21
C PRO A 456 -37.54 55.96 12.19
N PRO A 457 -38.60 55.60 12.95
CA PRO A 457 -38.78 56.10 14.29
C PRO A 457 -38.10 55.16 15.29
N ILE A 458 -37.56 55.81 16.31
CA ILE A 458 -36.91 55.31 17.51
C ILE A 458 -37.86 54.39 18.30
N THR A 459 -37.32 53.27 18.83
CA THR A 459 -37.49 52.65 20.18
C THR A 459 -37.05 51.18 20.08
N SER A 460 -35.88 50.80 20.62
CA SER A 460 -35.62 50.27 21.98
C SER A 460 -35.94 48.78 22.15
N GLU A 461 -34.92 48.02 22.58
CA GLU A 461 -34.83 46.59 23.03
C GLU A 461 -33.74 45.90 22.19
N VAL A 462 -32.44 45.88 22.54
CA VAL A 462 -31.72 45.34 23.71
C VAL A 462 -32.12 43.91 24.09
N PHE A 463 -31.11 43.01 24.09
CA PHE A 463 -31.07 41.60 24.53
C PHE A 463 -31.59 40.57 23.48
N SER A 464 -30.88 39.50 23.10
CA SER A 464 -29.77 38.77 23.73
C SER A 464 -28.89 38.06 22.68
N ILE A 465 -27.59 38.11 22.92
CA ILE A 465 -26.60 37.13 22.44
C ILE A 465 -26.53 36.08 23.56
N GLU A 466 -26.88 34.82 23.28
CA GLU A 466 -26.44 33.59 23.95
C GLU A 466 -27.25 32.39 23.42
N GLU A 467 -26.68 31.17 23.47
CA GLU A 467 -27.06 29.92 22.76
C GLU A 467 -26.81 29.96 21.25
N GLN A 468 -25.83 29.27 20.66
CA GLN A 468 -25.54 27.84 20.80
C GLN A 468 -24.05 27.58 20.55
N LEU A 469 -23.32 27.36 21.65
CA LEU A 469 -22.02 26.71 21.70
C LEU A 469 -22.20 25.57 22.69
N GLU A 470 -22.65 24.40 22.22
CA GLU A 470 -22.59 23.11 22.93
C GLU A 470 -23.31 22.04 22.11
N LYS A 471 -22.54 21.08 21.56
CA LYS A 471 -22.78 19.63 21.64
C LYS A 471 -22.06 18.88 20.50
N GLU A 472 -20.90 18.34 20.84
CA GLU A 472 -20.58 16.93 20.62
C GLU A 472 -20.22 16.34 22.00
N PRO A 473 -20.10 15.01 22.19
CA PRO A 473 -20.89 13.90 21.65
C PRO A 473 -21.42 13.01 22.80
N LYS A 474 -22.38 12.13 22.55
CA LYS A 474 -22.69 11.02 23.48
C LYS A 474 -22.54 9.66 22.80
N LYS A 475 -21.60 8.91 23.36
CA LYS A 475 -21.52 7.44 23.38
C LYS A 475 -22.74 6.88 24.09
N ASP A 476 -23.28 5.78 23.58
CA ASP A 476 -23.96 4.71 24.31
C ASP A 476 -23.53 3.42 23.58
N PHE A 477 -22.68 2.54 24.12
CA PHE A 477 -22.95 1.50 25.12
C PHE A 477 -24.25 0.72 24.87
N ILE A 478 -24.09 -0.49 24.30
CA ILE A 478 -24.95 -1.66 24.53
C ILE A 478 -24.00 -2.85 24.77
N GLU A 479 -23.79 -3.17 26.05
CA GLU A 479 -23.62 -4.53 26.57
C GLU A 479 -25.06 -5.09 26.74
N ASP A 480 -25.42 -6.37 26.67
CA ASP A 480 -24.67 -7.61 26.83
C ASP A 480 -25.54 -8.82 26.42
N GLU A 481 -24.95 -10.02 26.49
CA GLU A 481 -25.55 -11.36 26.61
C GLU A 481 -26.05 -12.11 25.36
N SER A 482 -25.23 -13.05 24.87
CA SER A 482 -25.52 -14.48 25.12
C SER A 482 -24.28 -15.35 24.88
N LEU A 483 -23.83 -16.00 25.95
CA LEU A 483 -22.89 -17.11 25.96
C LEU A 483 -23.37 -18.28 25.10
N ALA A 484 -22.50 -18.79 24.24
CA ALA A 484 -22.51 -20.19 23.84
C ALA A 484 -21.07 -20.70 23.77
N VAL A 485 -20.70 -21.36 24.84
CA VAL A 485 -19.55 -22.24 25.00
C VAL A 485 -19.53 -23.26 23.87
N PHE A 486 -18.42 -23.38 23.14
CA PHE A 486 -18.09 -24.59 22.40
C PHE A 486 -16.69 -25.04 22.81
N GLU A 487 -16.72 -26.11 23.60
CA GLU A 487 -15.58 -26.85 24.12
C GLU A 487 -14.80 -27.52 22.98
N GLU A 488 -13.47 -27.45 23.07
CA GLU A 488 -12.57 -28.39 22.42
C GLU A 488 -12.79 -29.80 23.00
N PRO A 489 -12.94 -30.86 22.19
CA PRO A 489 -12.71 -32.20 22.68
C PRO A 489 -11.22 -32.53 22.57
N SER A 490 -10.58 -32.56 23.74
CA SER A 490 -9.30 -33.19 23.98
C SER A 490 -9.45 -34.72 23.97
N ASP A 491 -9.03 -35.38 22.89
CA ASP A 491 -8.81 -36.84 22.90
C ASP A 491 -7.30 -37.12 23.03
N LYS A 492 -6.82 -37.05 24.26
CA LYS A 492 -5.60 -37.73 24.72
C LYS A 492 -6.02 -38.90 25.59
N GLU A 493 -6.35 -40.03 24.98
CA GLU A 493 -6.35 -41.30 25.71
C GLU A 493 -4.91 -41.81 25.82
N PHE A 494 -4.38 -41.55 27.00
CA PHE A 494 -3.29 -42.28 27.63
C PHE A 494 -3.72 -43.75 27.80
N ILE A 495 -3.11 -44.67 27.05
CA ILE A 495 -3.00 -46.07 27.48
C ILE A 495 -1.53 -46.32 27.80
N GLU A 496 -1.22 -46.09 29.07
CA GLU A 496 0.01 -46.53 29.70
C GLU A 496 -0.34 -47.74 30.57
N SER A 497 0.01 -48.96 30.14
CA SER A 497 0.27 -50.04 31.09
C SER A 497 1.12 -51.17 30.52
N LYS A 498 2.31 -51.27 31.10
CA LYS A 498 2.94 -52.51 31.62
C LYS A 498 3.37 -53.59 30.62
N TYR A 499 4.65 -53.59 30.30
CA TYR A 499 5.55 -54.74 30.53
C TYR A 499 6.89 -54.16 31.01
N SER A 500 7.13 -54.11 32.32
CA SER A 500 7.81 -55.18 33.07
C SER A 500 9.24 -55.40 32.58
N SER A 501 10.14 -54.56 33.08
CA SER A 501 11.55 -54.82 33.23
C SER A 501 11.80 -56.14 33.97
N VAL A 502 12.56 -57.03 33.34
CA VAL A 502 13.37 -58.02 34.04
C VAL A 502 14.79 -57.80 33.58
N GLU A 503 15.55 -57.10 34.42
CA GLU A 503 17.00 -57.22 34.46
C GLU A 503 17.33 -58.62 34.96
N ASP A 504 18.19 -59.34 34.23
CA ASP A 504 19.12 -60.27 34.86
C ASP A 504 20.34 -60.48 33.95
N SER A 505 21.42 -59.77 34.31
CA SER A 505 22.65 -60.37 34.85
C SER A 505 23.33 -61.55 34.11
N ILE A 506 24.58 -61.27 33.64
CA ILE A 506 25.80 -62.13 33.67
C ILE A 506 26.08 -63.02 32.42
N PRO A 507 27.35 -63.24 31.97
CA PRO A 507 28.58 -62.43 32.04
C PRO A 507 29.33 -62.28 30.69
N GLU A 508 30.25 -61.31 30.66
CA GLU A 508 31.46 -61.34 29.83
C GLU A 508 32.35 -62.53 30.23
N GLU A 509 32.77 -63.36 29.25
CA GLU A 509 34.13 -63.92 29.17
C GLU A 509 34.30 -64.73 27.87
N PHE A 510 35.57 -64.84 27.45
CA PHE A 510 36.14 -65.59 26.32
C PHE A 510 36.29 -64.90 24.96
N GLU A 511 37.43 -64.21 24.90
CA GLU A 511 38.59 -64.51 24.04
C GLU A 511 38.46 -64.33 22.51
N ALA A 512 39.39 -63.51 22.04
CA ALA A 512 39.75 -63.30 20.67
C ALA A 512 40.20 -64.59 19.98
N THR A 513 39.73 -64.78 18.75
CA THR A 513 40.55 -65.37 17.70
C THR A 513 40.43 -64.48 16.46
N GLU A 514 41.54 -63.80 16.16
CA GLU A 514 41.85 -63.31 14.83
C GLU A 514 41.67 -64.43 13.81
N ILE A 515 40.88 -64.19 12.76
CA ILE A 515 40.95 -64.95 11.51
C ILE A 515 40.79 -63.96 10.36
N ASP A 516 41.92 -63.75 9.69
CA ASP A 516 42.15 -63.49 8.27
C ASP A 516 41.30 -62.43 7.56
N LYS A 517 41.93 -61.26 7.42
CA LYS A 517 41.78 -60.42 6.23
C LYS A 517 42.60 -61.05 5.11
N ASP A 518 41.96 -61.84 4.27
CA ASP A 518 42.28 -61.99 2.86
C ASP A 518 41.02 -62.52 2.15
N GLU A 519 40.74 -61.97 0.97
CA GLU A 519 39.53 -62.12 0.13
C GLU A 519 38.39 -61.12 0.38
N PHE A 520 38.57 -59.91 -0.17
CA PHE A 520 37.61 -59.29 -1.09
C PHE A 520 38.33 -58.45 -2.14
#